data_AF-A0A1L7VV98-F1
#
_entry.id   AF-A0A1L7VV98-F1
#
_cell.length_a   1.000
_cell.length_b   1.000
_cell.length_c   1.000
_cell.angle_alpha   90.00
_cell.angle_beta   90.00
_cell.angle_gamma   90.00
#
_symmetry.space_group_name_H-M   'P 1'
#
loop_
_entity.id
_entity.type
_entity.pdbx_description
1 polymer ?
#
loop_
_entity_poly.entity_id
_entity_poly.type
_entity_poly.pdbx_seq_one_letter_code
_entity_poly.pdbx_strand_id
1 'polypeptide(L)'
;MAYKLILAAFAATALAAPVEERQSCSNGVWSQCGGQNWSGTPCCTSGNKCVKLNDFYSQCQPGTAEPSSTAAGPSSTTATKTTATGASSTTAGGSVTSAPPAASGNPYSGVDLWANGYYRSEVMSLAVPKLSGARATAAAKVADVPSFQWMDTYDHISLMEDTLADIRKANKAGGNYAGQFVVYDLPNRDCAAAASNGEYSLDKDGANKYKAYIAKIKGILQDYSDTKVILVIEPDSLANLVTNLNVDKCAKAESAYKELTIYAIKELNLPNVSMYLDAGHGGWLGWPANIGPAAKLYAQIYKDAGKPSRVRGLVTNVSNYNGWKLSTKPDYTESNPNYDEQRYINAFAPLLAQEGWSNVKFIVDQGRSGKQPTGQKAQGDWCNAKGTGFGLRPSTNTGDALADAFVWVKPGGESDGTSDTSAARYDYHCGLDDALKPAPEAGTWFQAYFEQLLDNANPSFL
;
A
#
# COMPACT_ATOMS: atom_id res chain seq x y z
N MET A 1 76.57 -5.49 -34.68
CA MET A 1 77.51 -4.36 -34.58
C MET A 1 76.80 -3.08 -35.02
N ALA A 2 76.92 -2.02 -34.23
CA ALA A 2 76.74 -0.60 -34.54
C ALA A 2 75.53 -0.15 -35.38
N TYR A 3 74.53 0.44 -34.69
CA TYR A 3 73.63 1.44 -35.25
C TYR A 3 74.35 2.81 -35.23
N LYS A 4 74.42 3.50 -36.37
CA LYS A 4 74.83 4.91 -36.49
C LYS A 4 73.60 5.77 -36.78
N LEU A 5 73.53 6.90 -36.08
CA LEU A 5 72.56 7.99 -36.20
C LEU A 5 72.51 8.63 -37.59
N ILE A 6 71.33 9.10 -38.01
CA ILE A 6 71.17 10.35 -38.75
C ILE A 6 70.04 11.16 -38.10
N LEU A 7 70.39 12.35 -37.62
CA LEU A 7 69.48 13.44 -37.24
C LEU A 7 68.87 14.06 -38.49
N ALA A 8 67.58 14.38 -38.45
CA ALA A 8 67.01 15.48 -39.23
C ALA A 8 65.99 16.22 -38.37
N ALA A 9 66.31 17.48 -38.07
CA ALA A 9 65.46 18.42 -37.36
C ALA A 9 64.33 18.91 -38.28
N PHE A 10 63.12 19.01 -37.75
CA PHE A 10 62.10 19.92 -38.29
C PHE A 10 61.50 20.76 -37.17
N ALA A 11 61.59 22.07 -37.38
CA ALA A 11 61.19 23.13 -36.49
C ALA A 11 59.67 23.23 -36.37
N ALA A 12 59.24 23.65 -35.18
CA ALA A 12 57.87 23.86 -34.78
C ALA A 12 57.17 24.98 -35.58
N THR A 13 55.95 24.70 -36.01
CA THR A 13 54.87 25.70 -36.14
C THR A 13 53.58 25.05 -35.64
N ALA A 14 53.36 25.08 -34.33
CA ALA A 14 52.06 24.78 -33.74
C ALA A 14 51.32 26.10 -33.54
N LEU A 15 50.28 26.31 -34.35
CA LEU A 15 49.27 27.32 -34.11
C LEU A 15 48.69 27.09 -32.70
N ALA A 16 48.75 28.11 -31.86
CA ALA A 16 47.99 28.18 -30.62
C ALA A 16 46.48 28.21 -30.98
N ALA A 17 45.86 27.03 -30.98
CA ALA A 17 44.43 26.92 -30.76
C ALA A 17 44.16 27.18 -29.26
N PRO A 18 43.08 27.88 -28.89
CA PRO A 18 42.71 28.00 -27.49
C PRO A 18 42.50 26.60 -26.93
N VAL A 19 43.12 26.32 -25.79
CA VAL A 19 42.79 25.16 -24.98
C VAL A 19 41.38 25.40 -24.48
N GLU A 20 40.36 24.97 -25.24
CA GLU A 20 39.08 24.65 -24.64
C GLU A 20 39.34 23.50 -23.68
N GLU A 21 39.37 23.84 -22.41
CA GLU A 21 39.22 22.89 -21.32
C GLU A 21 37.92 22.13 -21.57
N ARG A 22 38.00 20.97 -22.26
CA ARG A 22 36.87 20.08 -22.43
C ARG A 22 36.51 19.57 -21.05
N GLN A 23 35.62 20.30 -20.38
CA GLN A 23 35.05 19.89 -19.11
C GLN A 23 34.32 18.57 -19.36
N SER A 24 34.95 17.46 -18.97
CA SER A 24 34.35 16.14 -19.11
C SER A 24 33.18 16.05 -18.14
N CYS A 25 31.98 16.30 -18.63
CA CYS A 25 30.76 16.16 -17.84
C CYS A 25 30.60 14.70 -17.41
N SER A 26 30.71 14.44 -16.11
CA SER A 26 30.57 13.11 -15.51
C SER A 26 29.12 12.73 -15.22
N ASN A 27 28.18 13.69 -15.25
CA ASN A 27 26.78 13.43 -14.96
C ASN A 27 26.12 12.75 -16.16
N GLY A 28 25.87 11.46 -16.03
CA GLY A 28 25.15 10.67 -17.01
C GLY A 28 23.68 11.11 -17.15
N VAL A 29 23.00 10.56 -18.15
CA VAL A 29 21.56 10.74 -18.31
C VAL A 29 20.84 10.39 -16.99
N TRP A 30 19.87 11.21 -16.60
CA TRP A 30 19.11 11.17 -15.34
C TRP A 30 19.87 11.54 -14.05
N SER A 31 21.16 11.86 -14.14
CA SER A 31 21.93 12.36 -12.99
C SER A 31 21.60 13.82 -12.67
N GLN A 32 21.80 14.22 -11.41
CA GLN A 32 21.70 15.63 -11.02
C GLN A 32 22.83 16.43 -11.68
N CYS A 33 22.49 17.56 -12.27
CA CYS A 33 23.41 18.46 -12.97
C CYS A 33 23.25 19.92 -12.52
N GLY A 34 22.46 20.18 -11.47
CA GLY A 34 22.26 21.53 -10.95
C GLY A 34 21.27 21.58 -9.79
N GLY A 35 21.11 22.77 -9.21
CA GLY A 35 20.24 23.05 -8.06
C GLY A 35 20.93 23.88 -6.99
N GLN A 36 20.16 24.61 -6.18
CA GLN A 36 20.68 25.32 -5.01
C GLN A 36 21.38 24.32 -4.06
N ASN A 37 22.63 24.63 -3.71
CA ASN A 37 23.55 23.82 -2.91
C ASN A 37 24.13 22.57 -3.60
N TRP A 38 23.95 22.40 -4.92
CA TRP A 38 24.67 21.37 -5.68
C TRP A 38 26.15 21.75 -5.87
N SER A 39 27.07 20.85 -5.52
CA SER A 39 28.52 21.06 -5.62
C SER A 39 29.19 20.34 -6.79
N GLY A 40 28.43 19.57 -7.59
CA GLY A 40 28.94 18.86 -8.76
C GLY A 40 28.97 19.72 -10.02
N THR A 41 29.57 19.19 -11.09
CA THR A 41 29.74 19.91 -12.36
C THR A 41 28.37 20.22 -13.00
N PRO A 42 28.07 21.45 -13.45
CA PRO A 42 26.74 21.82 -13.90
C PRO A 42 26.48 21.47 -15.38
N CYS A 43 26.83 20.25 -15.79
CA CYS A 43 26.74 19.82 -17.18
C CYS A 43 26.45 18.32 -17.31
N CYS A 44 26.03 17.88 -18.50
CA CYS A 44 25.62 16.51 -18.78
C CYS A 44 26.50 15.84 -19.83
N THR A 45 26.60 14.51 -19.80
CA THR A 45 27.27 13.75 -20.87
C THR A 45 26.62 14.05 -22.24
N SER A 46 27.43 13.95 -23.30
CA SER A 46 27.04 14.30 -24.67
C SER A 46 25.69 13.67 -25.08
N GLY A 47 24.82 14.47 -25.71
CA GLY A 47 23.46 14.07 -26.09
C GLY A 47 22.37 14.36 -25.07
N ASN A 48 22.73 14.86 -23.88
CA ASN A 48 21.79 15.21 -22.81
C ASN A 48 21.86 16.71 -22.44
N LYS A 49 20.74 17.27 -22.00
CA LYS A 49 20.62 18.65 -21.51
C LYS A 49 20.30 18.66 -20.03
N CYS A 50 20.87 19.60 -19.29
CA CYS A 50 20.52 19.81 -17.89
C CYS A 50 19.20 20.58 -17.79
N VAL A 51 18.12 19.92 -17.37
CA VAL A 51 16.79 20.49 -17.27
C VAL A 51 16.47 20.80 -15.81
N LYS A 52 16.17 22.07 -15.51
CA LYS A 52 15.75 22.49 -14.17
C LYS A 52 14.36 21.93 -13.87
N LEU A 53 14.24 21.13 -12.81
CA LEU A 53 12.95 20.63 -12.33
C LEU A 53 12.41 21.50 -11.19
N ASN A 54 13.29 22.00 -10.33
CA ASN A 54 12.96 22.99 -9.31
C ASN A 54 14.23 23.76 -8.87
N ASP A 55 14.10 24.66 -7.90
CA ASP A 55 15.22 25.51 -7.43
C ASP A 55 16.39 24.71 -6.84
N PHE A 56 16.14 23.53 -6.28
CA PHE A 56 17.15 22.69 -5.62
C PHE A 56 17.63 21.53 -6.49
N TYR A 57 17.03 21.31 -7.66
CA TYR A 57 17.31 20.13 -8.48
C TYR A 57 17.13 20.36 -9.98
N SER A 58 18.21 20.12 -10.73
CA SER A 58 18.22 20.04 -12.20
C SER A 58 18.79 18.69 -12.62
N GLN A 59 18.24 18.08 -13.67
CA GLN A 59 18.54 16.72 -14.08
C GLN A 59 18.97 16.63 -15.54
N CYS A 60 19.94 15.78 -15.85
CA CYS A 60 20.29 15.47 -17.23
C CYS A 60 19.18 14.69 -17.90
N GLN A 61 18.62 15.22 -18.99
CA GLN A 61 17.59 14.56 -19.79
C GLN A 61 18.05 14.44 -21.25
N PRO A 62 17.64 13.40 -22.00
CA PRO A 62 17.96 13.29 -23.43
C PRO A 62 17.44 14.50 -24.22
N GLY A 63 18.25 15.09 -25.10
CA GLY A 63 17.83 16.25 -25.88
C GLY A 63 18.56 16.39 -27.22
N THR A 64 17.80 16.30 -28.31
CA THR A 64 18.22 16.67 -29.67
C THR A 64 18.38 18.20 -29.79
N ALA A 65 19.26 18.63 -30.71
CA ALA A 65 19.65 20.03 -30.92
C ALA A 65 18.45 20.98 -31.19
N GLU A 66 18.63 22.24 -30.76
CA GLU A 66 17.63 23.33 -30.67
C GLU A 66 17.40 24.08 -32.00
N PRO A 67 16.45 25.04 -32.05
CA PRO A 67 16.91 26.43 -32.10
C PRO A 67 16.15 27.43 -31.21
N SER A 68 16.85 28.53 -30.97
CA SER A 68 16.71 29.58 -29.96
C SER A 68 15.56 30.58 -30.12
N SER A 69 15.18 31.26 -29.03
CA SER A 69 14.97 32.73 -29.02
C SER A 69 14.87 33.36 -27.61
N THR A 70 15.90 34.12 -27.25
CA THR A 70 15.98 35.47 -26.64
C THR A 70 15.27 35.90 -25.33
N ALA A 71 16.09 36.55 -24.50
CA ALA A 71 15.94 37.15 -23.17
C ALA A 71 15.05 38.40 -23.01
N ALA A 72 14.59 38.63 -21.77
CA ALA A 72 14.61 39.89 -20.98
C ALA A 72 14.10 39.57 -19.54
N GLY A 73 14.87 39.69 -18.45
CA GLY A 73 15.26 40.92 -17.74
C GLY A 73 14.41 41.07 -16.44
N PRO A 74 14.97 41.17 -15.21
CA PRO A 74 14.19 41.21 -13.97
C PRO A 74 13.86 42.66 -13.56
N SER A 75 12.68 42.87 -12.95
CA SER A 75 12.40 44.13 -12.26
C SER A 75 11.72 43.87 -10.92
N SER A 76 12.43 44.23 -9.86
CA SER A 76 11.98 44.30 -8.47
C SER A 76 11.12 45.53 -8.25
N THR A 77 10.04 45.43 -7.47
CA THR A 77 9.46 46.59 -6.77
C THR A 77 8.83 46.21 -5.43
N THR A 78 8.97 47.18 -4.53
CA THR A 78 8.85 47.18 -3.09
C THR A 78 7.40 47.22 -2.58
N ALA A 79 7.26 46.81 -1.32
CA ALA A 79 6.08 46.83 -0.48
C ALA A 79 5.26 48.14 -0.46
N THR A 80 3.97 48.03 -0.15
CA THR A 80 3.21 49.10 0.50
C THR A 80 2.18 48.50 1.46
N LYS A 81 2.26 48.93 2.73
CA LYS A 81 1.24 48.76 3.77
C LYS A 81 0.00 49.59 3.40
N THR A 82 -1.19 49.05 3.60
CA THR A 82 -2.39 49.88 3.77
C THR A 82 -3.26 49.30 4.88
N THR A 83 -3.40 50.10 5.93
CA THR A 83 -4.34 49.96 7.03
C THR A 83 -5.73 50.37 6.54
N ALA A 84 -6.76 49.59 6.87
CA ALA A 84 -8.15 50.06 6.79
C ALA A 84 -8.96 49.50 7.97
N THR A 85 -9.52 50.43 8.71
CA THR A 85 -10.40 50.32 9.87
C THR A 85 -11.82 49.87 9.51
N GLY A 86 -12.33 48.94 10.31
CA GLY A 86 -13.69 48.86 10.90
C GLY A 86 -14.94 49.06 10.03
N ALA A 87 -15.80 48.04 10.04
CA ALA A 87 -17.24 48.24 10.30
C ALA A 87 -17.88 46.91 10.75
N SER A 88 -18.54 46.95 11.91
CA SER A 88 -19.39 45.91 12.46
C SER A 88 -20.71 45.87 11.68
N SER A 89 -21.16 44.69 11.27
CA SER A 89 -22.56 44.46 10.88
C SER A 89 -23.02 43.09 11.34
N THR A 90 -24.00 43.11 12.24
CA THR A 90 -24.77 41.99 12.73
C THR A 90 -25.75 41.54 11.65
N THR A 91 -25.68 40.28 11.25
CA THR A 91 -26.80 39.57 10.61
C THR A 91 -26.93 38.17 11.20
N ALA A 92 -28.13 37.89 11.67
CA ALA A 92 -28.55 36.61 12.22
C ALA A 92 -29.01 35.66 11.12
N GLY A 93 -28.89 34.35 11.38
CA GLY A 93 -29.76 33.33 10.80
C GLY A 93 -29.28 32.72 9.49
N GLY A 94 -28.38 31.73 9.60
CA GLY A 94 -28.11 30.78 8.53
C GLY A 94 -27.42 29.57 9.13
N SER A 95 -28.21 28.54 9.49
CA SER A 95 -27.72 27.24 9.95
C SER A 95 -26.92 26.58 8.83
N VAL A 96 -25.62 26.86 8.79
CA VAL A 96 -24.66 26.06 8.04
C VAL A 96 -24.55 24.74 8.79
N THR A 97 -25.03 23.66 8.18
CA THR A 97 -24.73 22.30 8.62
C THR A 97 -23.22 22.16 8.67
N SER A 98 -22.67 22.25 9.87
CA SER A 98 -21.27 22.00 10.14
C SER A 98 -20.92 20.62 9.59
N ALA A 99 -19.87 20.55 8.75
CA ALA A 99 -19.25 19.28 8.41
C ALA A 99 -19.01 18.49 9.70
N PRO A 100 -19.37 17.19 9.76
CA PRO A 100 -19.19 16.42 10.97
C PRO A 100 -17.71 16.47 11.38
N PRO A 101 -17.41 16.63 12.69
CA PRO A 101 -16.04 16.69 13.16
C PRO A 101 -15.27 15.47 12.64
N ALA A 102 -13.99 15.67 12.33
CA ALA A 102 -13.08 14.56 12.03
C ALA A 102 -13.27 13.47 13.11
N ALA A 103 -13.20 12.20 12.74
CA ALA A 103 -13.18 11.12 13.74
C ALA A 103 -11.95 11.32 14.63
N SER A 104 -12.11 12.06 15.72
CA SER A 104 -11.12 12.15 16.79
C SER A 104 -11.21 10.83 17.56
N GLY A 105 -10.13 10.04 17.54
CA GLY A 105 -10.06 8.77 18.25
C GLY A 105 -9.75 7.58 17.34
N ASN A 106 -9.44 6.44 17.94
CA ASN A 106 -9.18 5.18 17.25
C ASN A 106 -10.55 4.52 16.91
N PRO A 107 -10.83 4.16 15.63
CA PRO A 107 -12.12 3.61 15.22
C PRO A 107 -12.47 2.25 15.85
N TYR A 108 -11.47 1.54 16.37
CA TYR A 108 -11.62 0.28 17.10
C TYR A 108 -11.92 0.47 18.59
N SER A 109 -11.85 1.70 19.11
CA SER A 109 -12.10 1.95 20.53
C SER A 109 -13.59 1.97 20.85
N GLY A 110 -13.97 1.21 21.89
CA GLY A 110 -15.34 1.17 22.39
C GLY A 110 -16.33 0.60 21.38
N VAL A 111 -15.91 -0.38 20.59
CA VAL A 111 -16.76 -1.21 19.73
C VAL A 111 -16.30 -2.66 19.81
N ASP A 112 -17.21 -3.59 19.63
CA ASP A 112 -16.90 -4.97 19.34
C ASP A 112 -16.74 -5.14 17.83
N LEU A 113 -15.83 -6.00 17.39
CA LEU A 113 -15.65 -6.29 15.97
C LEU A 113 -16.55 -7.45 15.56
N TRP A 114 -17.30 -7.28 14.47
CA TRP A 114 -18.20 -8.32 14.00
C TRP A 114 -17.44 -9.49 13.35
N ALA A 115 -17.71 -10.72 13.82
CA ALA A 115 -17.28 -11.93 13.14
C ALA A 115 -18.30 -12.29 12.05
N ASN A 116 -17.94 -12.05 10.80
CA ASN A 116 -18.86 -12.13 9.67
C ASN A 116 -19.40 -13.55 9.44
N GLY A 117 -20.65 -13.62 8.97
CA GLY A 117 -21.34 -14.90 8.75
C GLY A 117 -20.73 -15.75 7.64
N TYR A 118 -20.08 -15.12 6.65
CA TYR A 118 -19.45 -15.79 5.52
C TYR A 118 -18.29 -16.70 5.98
N TYR A 119 -17.26 -16.13 6.61
CA TYR A 119 -16.11 -16.90 7.09
C TYR A 119 -16.50 -17.90 8.19
N ARG A 120 -17.45 -17.52 9.06
CA ARG A 120 -18.05 -18.47 10.02
C ARG A 120 -18.64 -19.67 9.29
N SER A 121 -19.38 -19.46 8.20
CA SER A 121 -19.99 -20.55 7.44
C SER A 121 -18.94 -21.47 6.84
N GLU A 122 -17.83 -20.94 6.32
CA GLU A 122 -16.74 -21.76 5.78
C GLU A 122 -16.13 -22.65 6.86
N VAL A 123 -15.76 -22.07 8.01
CA VAL A 123 -15.17 -22.82 9.13
C VAL A 123 -16.14 -23.89 9.62
N MET A 124 -17.40 -23.53 9.85
CA MET A 124 -18.40 -24.43 10.45
C MET A 124 -18.89 -25.51 9.48
N SER A 125 -18.94 -25.25 8.17
CA SER A 125 -19.46 -26.20 7.18
C SER A 125 -18.38 -26.99 6.45
N LEU A 126 -17.17 -26.43 6.28
CA LEU A 126 -16.09 -27.05 5.51
C LEU A 126 -14.99 -27.63 6.40
N ALA A 127 -14.69 -26.99 7.52
CA ALA A 127 -13.55 -27.33 8.38
C ALA A 127 -13.91 -28.21 9.58
N VAL A 128 -14.83 -27.73 10.42
CA VAL A 128 -15.25 -28.43 11.65
C VAL A 128 -15.67 -29.88 11.38
N PRO A 129 -16.46 -30.20 10.32
CA PRO A 129 -16.86 -31.57 10.04
C PRO A 129 -15.71 -32.52 9.64
N LYS A 130 -14.55 -31.98 9.27
CA LYS A 130 -13.34 -32.75 8.91
C LYS A 130 -12.37 -32.93 10.07
N LEU A 131 -12.66 -32.30 11.22
CA LEU A 131 -11.85 -32.33 12.42
C LEU A 131 -12.56 -33.11 13.53
N SER A 132 -11.80 -33.49 14.57
CA SER A 132 -12.35 -34.20 15.73
C SER A 132 -11.72 -33.71 17.04
N GLY A 133 -12.38 -34.02 18.15
CA GLY A 133 -11.89 -33.70 19.50
C GLY A 133 -11.56 -32.22 19.69
N ALA A 134 -10.42 -31.96 20.34
CA ALA A 134 -9.96 -30.60 20.63
C ALA A 134 -9.77 -29.73 19.38
N ARG A 135 -9.37 -30.32 18.23
CA ARG A 135 -9.19 -29.58 16.97
C ARG A 135 -10.52 -29.07 16.42
N ALA A 136 -11.60 -29.85 16.48
CA ALA A 136 -12.92 -29.39 16.05
C ALA A 136 -13.44 -28.24 16.93
N THR A 137 -13.27 -28.34 18.25
CA THR A 137 -13.63 -27.25 19.18
C THR A 137 -12.78 -26.00 18.95
N ALA A 138 -11.48 -26.16 18.73
CA ALA A 138 -10.58 -25.06 18.42
C ALA A 138 -10.94 -24.37 17.10
N ALA A 139 -11.23 -25.15 16.04
CA ALA A 139 -11.71 -24.62 14.77
C ALA A 139 -13.00 -23.81 14.92
N ALA A 140 -13.98 -24.30 15.69
CA ALA A 140 -15.20 -23.55 15.95
C ALA A 140 -14.94 -22.19 16.62
N LYS A 141 -13.94 -22.09 17.52
CA LYS A 141 -13.52 -20.79 18.10
C LYS A 141 -12.91 -19.86 17.07
N VAL A 142 -12.24 -20.37 16.03
CA VAL A 142 -11.71 -19.54 14.93
C VAL A 142 -12.85 -18.84 14.20
N ALA A 143 -14.00 -19.48 14.05
CA ALA A 143 -15.19 -18.91 13.42
C ALA A 143 -15.77 -17.70 14.18
N ASP A 144 -15.40 -17.53 15.45
CA ASP A 144 -15.78 -16.38 16.29
C ASP A 144 -14.75 -15.25 16.26
N VAL A 145 -13.60 -15.41 15.59
CA VAL A 145 -12.59 -14.37 15.49
C VAL A 145 -12.93 -13.41 14.35
N PRO A 146 -13.01 -12.09 14.60
CA PRO A 146 -13.50 -11.14 13.62
C PRO A 146 -12.44 -10.83 12.54
N SER A 147 -12.60 -11.46 11.38
CA SER A 147 -11.84 -11.16 10.16
C SER A 147 -12.58 -10.18 9.25
N PHE A 148 -11.81 -9.49 8.39
CA PHE A 148 -12.37 -8.63 7.34
C PHE A 148 -13.10 -9.48 6.28
N GLN A 149 -14.20 -8.93 5.75
CA GLN A 149 -14.92 -9.52 4.62
C GLN A 149 -14.55 -8.80 3.31
N TRP A 150 -14.22 -9.56 2.27
CA TRP A 150 -13.62 -9.01 1.05
C TRP A 150 -14.68 -8.73 -0.02
N MET A 151 -14.71 -7.48 -0.51
CA MET A 151 -15.46 -7.08 -1.69
C MET A 151 -14.51 -7.17 -2.88
N ASP A 152 -14.15 -8.40 -3.25
CA ASP A 152 -13.18 -8.69 -4.31
C ASP A 152 -13.83 -8.92 -5.68
N THR A 153 -15.15 -8.74 -5.77
CA THR A 153 -15.97 -8.64 -6.99
C THR A 153 -17.17 -7.73 -6.72
N TYR A 154 -17.85 -7.29 -7.77
CA TYR A 154 -19.13 -6.58 -7.71
C TYR A 154 -20.21 -7.40 -7.01
N ASP A 155 -20.29 -8.69 -7.31
CA ASP A 155 -21.31 -9.58 -6.76
C ASP A 155 -21.13 -9.76 -5.24
N HIS A 156 -19.89 -9.71 -4.74
CA HIS A 156 -19.63 -9.77 -3.30
C HIS A 156 -20.10 -8.54 -2.52
N ILE A 157 -20.46 -7.43 -3.18
CA ILE A 157 -21.03 -6.26 -2.49
C ILE A 157 -22.31 -6.62 -1.71
N SER A 158 -23.11 -7.59 -2.17
CA SER A 158 -24.32 -8.02 -1.44
C SER A 158 -23.97 -8.60 -0.07
N LEU A 159 -22.80 -9.24 0.08
CA LEU A 159 -22.35 -9.77 1.37
C LEU A 159 -22.12 -8.65 2.41
N MET A 160 -21.67 -7.47 1.99
CA MET A 160 -21.56 -6.31 2.87
C MET A 160 -22.94 -5.84 3.34
N GLU A 161 -23.92 -5.79 2.43
CA GLU A 161 -25.28 -5.39 2.76
C GLU A 161 -25.92 -6.34 3.79
N ASP A 162 -25.78 -7.65 3.60
CA ASP A 162 -26.25 -8.68 4.53
C ASP A 162 -25.55 -8.58 5.90
N THR A 163 -24.22 -8.46 5.91
CA THR A 163 -23.44 -8.32 7.15
C THR A 163 -23.82 -7.05 7.92
N LEU A 164 -24.03 -5.92 7.23
CA LEU A 164 -24.44 -4.67 7.87
C LEU A 164 -25.88 -4.74 8.40
N ALA A 165 -26.78 -5.48 7.74
CA ALA A 165 -28.12 -5.77 8.24
C ALA A 165 -28.07 -6.52 9.59
N ASP A 166 -27.22 -7.54 9.67
CA ASP A 166 -27.02 -8.31 10.89
C ASP A 166 -26.40 -7.48 12.02
N ILE A 167 -25.36 -6.68 11.71
CA ILE A 167 -24.73 -5.78 12.67
C ILE A 167 -25.75 -4.77 13.21
N ARG A 168 -26.50 -4.11 12.33
CA ARG A 168 -27.54 -3.16 12.72
C ARG A 168 -28.57 -3.81 13.63
N LYS A 169 -29.01 -5.03 13.31
CA LYS A 169 -29.95 -5.80 14.15
C LYS A 169 -29.36 -6.09 15.52
N ALA A 170 -28.11 -6.53 15.60
CA ALA A 170 -27.42 -6.79 16.87
C ALA A 170 -27.24 -5.50 17.70
N ASN A 171 -26.91 -4.38 17.05
CA ASN A 171 -26.75 -3.08 17.71
C ASN A 171 -28.08 -2.56 18.26
N LYS A 172 -29.19 -2.75 17.54
CA LYS A 172 -30.54 -2.44 18.04
C LYS A 172 -30.95 -3.31 19.23
N ALA A 173 -30.35 -4.49 19.39
CA ALA A 173 -30.54 -5.36 20.54
C ALA A 173 -29.61 -5.04 21.73
N GLY A 174 -28.87 -3.92 21.67
CA GLY A 174 -27.97 -3.46 22.73
C GLY A 174 -26.49 -3.77 22.49
N GLY A 175 -26.13 -4.36 21.35
CA GLY A 175 -24.75 -4.51 20.92
C GLY A 175 -24.12 -3.19 20.49
N ASN A 176 -22.81 -3.20 20.28
CA ASN A 176 -22.06 -2.05 19.76
C ASN A 176 -20.95 -2.55 18.83
N TYR A 177 -21.37 -3.17 17.75
CA TYR A 177 -20.52 -3.82 16.77
C TYR A 177 -20.17 -2.88 15.60
N ALA A 178 -18.94 -3.02 15.10
CA ALA A 178 -18.46 -2.40 13.87
C ALA A 178 -18.19 -3.47 12.79
N GLY A 179 -18.44 -3.10 11.53
CA GLY A 179 -18.15 -3.93 10.35
C GLY A 179 -16.76 -3.69 9.81
N GLN A 180 -16.10 -4.73 9.30
CA GLN A 180 -14.77 -4.68 8.71
C GLN A 180 -14.81 -5.25 7.28
N PHE A 181 -14.44 -4.44 6.28
CA PHE A 181 -14.50 -4.84 4.87
C PHE A 181 -13.25 -4.43 4.10
N VAL A 182 -12.93 -5.18 3.05
CA VAL A 182 -11.87 -4.85 2.09
C VAL A 182 -12.51 -4.40 0.79
N VAL A 183 -12.16 -3.23 0.31
CA VAL A 183 -12.44 -2.77 -1.06
C VAL A 183 -11.30 -3.27 -1.94
N TYR A 184 -11.53 -4.17 -2.89
CA TYR A 184 -10.45 -4.82 -3.64
C TYR A 184 -10.87 -5.22 -5.06
N ASP A 185 -11.16 -4.25 -5.92
CA ASP A 185 -11.65 -4.55 -7.28
C ASP A 185 -11.10 -3.59 -8.35
N LEU A 186 -9.91 -3.00 -8.13
CA LEU A 186 -9.29 -2.16 -9.15
C LEU A 186 -9.15 -2.87 -10.51
N PRO A 187 -9.36 -2.16 -11.63
CA PRO A 187 -9.15 -2.74 -12.95
C PRO A 187 -7.67 -3.07 -13.20
N ASN A 188 -7.40 -4.19 -13.85
CA ASN A 188 -6.04 -4.75 -13.98
C ASN A 188 -5.40 -5.11 -12.63
N ARG A 189 -6.22 -5.48 -11.62
CA ARG A 189 -5.81 -5.91 -10.27
C ARG A 189 -4.59 -6.84 -10.28
N ASP A 190 -3.78 -6.76 -9.22
CA ASP A 190 -2.56 -7.55 -9.00
C ASP A 190 -1.63 -7.45 -10.20
N CYS A 191 -1.14 -6.24 -10.45
CA CYS A 191 -0.47 -5.92 -11.71
C CYS A 191 0.90 -6.61 -11.86
N ALA A 192 1.51 -7.04 -10.75
CA ALA A 192 2.78 -7.77 -10.74
C ALA A 192 2.62 -9.28 -10.51
N ALA A 193 1.43 -9.76 -10.16
CA ALA A 193 1.15 -11.18 -10.06
C ALA A 193 1.07 -11.82 -11.46
N ALA A 194 1.45 -13.10 -11.56
CA ALA A 194 1.33 -13.84 -12.80
C ALA A 194 -0.15 -14.10 -13.15
N ALA A 195 -1.01 -14.18 -12.14
CA ALA A 195 -2.46 -14.28 -12.28
C ALA A 195 -3.21 -13.42 -11.26
N SER A 196 -4.40 -12.98 -11.63
CA SER A 196 -5.31 -12.22 -10.77
C SER A 196 -6.74 -12.73 -10.96
N ASN A 197 -7.56 -12.59 -9.91
CA ASN A 197 -9.01 -12.81 -9.99
C ASN A 197 -9.81 -11.52 -10.21
N GLY A 198 -9.15 -10.39 -10.51
CA GLY A 198 -9.83 -9.12 -10.79
C GLY A 198 -10.69 -9.21 -12.04
N GLU A 199 -11.96 -8.81 -11.93
CA GLU A 199 -12.94 -8.94 -13.03
C GLU A 199 -12.91 -7.76 -14.02
N TYR A 200 -12.31 -6.64 -13.62
CA TYR A 200 -12.20 -5.45 -14.46
C TYR A 200 -10.84 -5.34 -15.15
N SER A 201 -10.89 -4.80 -16.37
CA SER A 201 -9.71 -4.43 -17.13
C SER A 201 -9.88 -3.02 -17.70
N LEU A 202 -8.79 -2.25 -17.71
CA LEU A 202 -8.76 -0.89 -18.26
C LEU A 202 -9.18 -0.85 -19.73
N ASP A 203 -8.85 -1.88 -20.51
CA ASP A 203 -9.22 -1.99 -21.92
C ASP A 203 -10.71 -2.34 -22.12
N LYS A 204 -11.43 -2.66 -21.04
CA LYS A 204 -12.84 -3.11 -21.05
C LYS A 204 -13.72 -2.31 -20.09
N ASP A 205 -13.55 -0.99 -20.14
CA ASP A 205 -14.32 -0.01 -19.36
C ASP A 205 -14.11 -0.15 -17.83
N GLY A 206 -12.98 -0.71 -17.41
CA GLY A 206 -12.73 -1.06 -16.02
C GLY A 206 -12.75 0.13 -15.07
N ALA A 207 -12.33 1.32 -15.50
CA ALA A 207 -12.38 2.52 -14.67
C ALA A 207 -13.82 2.95 -14.34
N ASN A 208 -14.74 2.89 -15.30
CA ASN A 208 -16.14 3.24 -15.06
C ASN A 208 -16.85 2.16 -14.24
N LYS A 209 -16.56 0.88 -14.50
CA LYS A 209 -17.06 -0.22 -13.68
C LYS A 209 -16.63 -0.12 -12.22
N TYR A 210 -15.35 0.20 -11.98
CA TYR A 210 -14.86 0.46 -10.63
C TYR A 210 -15.55 1.66 -9.96
N LYS A 211 -15.78 2.76 -10.70
CA LYS A 211 -16.53 3.91 -10.17
C LYS A 211 -17.98 3.53 -9.80
N ALA A 212 -18.62 2.66 -10.57
CA ALA A 212 -19.96 2.12 -10.27
C ALA A 212 -19.96 1.17 -9.06
N TYR A 213 -18.94 0.33 -8.95
CA TYR A 213 -18.67 -0.52 -7.78
C TYR A 213 -18.54 0.32 -6.49
N ILE A 214 -17.70 1.35 -6.50
CA ILE A 214 -17.57 2.30 -5.37
C ILE A 214 -18.88 3.02 -5.07
N ALA A 215 -19.64 3.43 -6.10
CA ALA A 215 -20.93 4.09 -5.92
C ALA A 215 -21.96 3.18 -5.22
N LYS A 216 -21.99 1.88 -5.55
CA LYS A 216 -22.87 0.90 -4.89
C LYS A 216 -22.46 0.69 -3.43
N ILE A 217 -21.16 0.56 -3.15
CA ILE A 217 -20.65 0.50 -1.76
C ILE A 217 -21.05 1.76 -0.99
N LYS A 218 -20.84 2.95 -1.56
CA LYS A 218 -21.23 4.22 -0.93
C LYS A 218 -22.71 4.25 -0.57
N GLY A 219 -23.59 3.83 -1.48
CA GLY A 219 -25.03 3.76 -1.24
C GLY A 219 -25.37 2.90 -0.02
N ILE A 220 -24.79 1.70 0.06
CA ILE A 220 -24.97 0.81 1.23
C ILE A 220 -24.45 1.49 2.50
N LEU A 221 -23.26 2.07 2.50
CA LEU A 221 -22.70 2.72 3.70
C LEU A 221 -23.53 3.92 4.18
N GLN A 222 -24.22 4.61 3.26
CA GLN A 222 -25.19 5.66 3.59
C GLN A 222 -26.48 5.07 4.16
N ASP A 223 -27.00 3.99 3.56
CA ASP A 223 -28.18 3.29 4.07
C ASP A 223 -27.94 2.69 5.46
N TYR A 224 -26.68 2.39 5.81
CA TYR A 224 -26.19 1.90 7.10
C TYR A 224 -25.40 2.94 7.91
N SER A 225 -25.76 4.22 7.79
CA SER A 225 -25.04 5.33 8.45
C SER A 225 -25.01 5.28 9.98
N ASP A 226 -25.87 4.48 10.61
CA ASP A 226 -25.93 4.23 12.07
C ASP A 226 -24.91 3.17 12.53
N THR A 227 -24.23 2.49 11.60
CA THR A 227 -23.26 1.43 11.88
C THR A 227 -21.85 1.91 11.52
N LYS A 228 -20.91 1.72 12.45
CA LYS A 228 -19.49 2.02 12.21
C LYS A 228 -18.90 1.00 11.25
N VAL A 229 -18.15 1.49 10.26
CA VAL A 229 -17.52 0.66 9.22
C VAL A 229 -16.04 1.00 9.09
N ILE A 230 -15.21 -0.02 9.03
CA ILE A 230 -13.77 0.09 8.84
C ILE A 230 -13.40 -0.58 7.52
N LEU A 231 -12.71 0.15 6.66
CA LEU A 231 -12.37 -0.27 5.31
C LEU A 231 -10.85 -0.36 5.13
N VAL A 232 -10.40 -1.48 4.57
CA VAL A 232 -9.10 -1.57 3.90
C VAL A 232 -9.29 -1.24 2.43
N ILE A 233 -8.43 -0.39 1.88
CA ILE A 233 -8.53 0.07 0.49
C ILE A 233 -7.41 -0.54 -0.35
N GLU A 234 -7.84 -1.38 -1.29
CA GLU A 234 -7.09 -1.92 -2.42
C GLU A 234 -5.72 -2.52 -2.05
N PRO A 235 -5.70 -3.67 -1.36
CA PRO A 235 -4.48 -4.47 -1.20
C PRO A 235 -3.71 -4.65 -2.51
N ASP A 236 -2.37 -4.70 -2.42
CA ASP A 236 -1.49 -4.95 -3.57
C ASP A 236 -1.62 -3.91 -4.71
N SER A 237 -2.12 -2.71 -4.43
CA SER A 237 -2.26 -1.66 -5.46
C SER A 237 -1.10 -0.68 -5.45
N LEU A 238 -1.10 0.27 -4.52
CA LEU A 238 -0.12 1.37 -4.47
C LEU A 238 1.30 0.87 -4.18
N ALA A 239 1.46 -0.23 -3.45
CA ALA A 239 2.78 -0.83 -3.19
C ALA A 239 3.48 -1.27 -4.48
N ASN A 240 2.72 -1.81 -5.45
CA ASN A 240 3.23 -2.15 -6.78
C ASN A 240 3.75 -0.92 -7.54
N LEU A 241 3.18 0.27 -7.32
CA LEU A 241 3.64 1.50 -7.97
C LEU A 241 4.97 2.01 -7.40
N VAL A 242 5.42 1.48 -6.25
CA VAL A 242 6.71 1.83 -5.67
C VAL A 242 7.84 1.00 -6.27
N THR A 243 7.62 -0.31 -6.48
CA THR A 243 8.71 -1.23 -6.83
C THR A 243 8.58 -1.91 -8.18
N ASN A 244 7.37 -1.94 -8.77
CA ASN A 244 7.05 -2.83 -9.89
C ASN A 244 6.64 -2.07 -11.16
N LEU A 245 6.99 -0.79 -11.30
CA LEU A 245 6.74 -0.02 -12.53
C LEU A 245 7.55 -0.50 -13.74
N ASN A 246 8.53 -1.38 -13.54
CA ASN A 246 9.19 -2.11 -14.63
C ASN A 246 8.33 -3.25 -15.20
N VAL A 247 7.22 -3.61 -14.56
CA VAL A 247 6.24 -4.58 -15.07
C VAL A 247 5.22 -3.84 -15.93
N ASP A 248 5.11 -4.21 -17.21
CA ASP A 248 4.24 -3.53 -18.20
C ASP A 248 2.79 -3.35 -17.72
N LYS A 249 2.22 -4.37 -17.07
CA LYS A 249 0.84 -4.32 -16.54
C LYS A 249 0.72 -3.27 -15.43
N CYS A 250 1.73 -3.12 -14.56
CA CYS A 250 1.76 -2.08 -13.53
C CYS A 250 1.99 -0.69 -14.12
N ALA A 251 2.93 -0.54 -15.05
CA ALA A 251 3.18 0.73 -15.73
C ALA A 251 1.92 1.26 -16.42
N LYS A 252 1.18 0.39 -17.11
CA LYS A 252 -0.10 0.74 -17.75
C LYS A 252 -1.20 1.10 -16.74
N ALA A 253 -1.19 0.48 -15.56
CA ALA A 253 -2.19 0.70 -14.53
C ALA A 253 -1.89 1.91 -13.62
N GLU A 254 -0.66 2.44 -13.63
CA GLU A 254 -0.19 3.44 -12.67
C GLU A 254 -1.14 4.63 -12.53
N SER A 255 -1.49 5.29 -13.65
CA SER A 255 -2.37 6.46 -13.60
C SER A 255 -3.77 6.10 -13.09
N ALA A 256 -4.30 4.95 -13.51
CA ALA A 256 -5.63 4.49 -13.11
C ALA A 256 -5.67 4.11 -11.62
N TYR A 257 -4.66 3.42 -11.10
CA TYR A 257 -4.58 3.08 -9.68
C TYR A 257 -4.59 4.35 -8.82
N LYS A 258 -3.76 5.35 -9.15
CA LYS A 258 -3.74 6.62 -8.42
C LYS A 258 -5.09 7.34 -8.49
N GLU A 259 -5.67 7.49 -9.69
CA GLU A 259 -6.97 8.16 -9.89
C GLU A 259 -8.09 7.45 -9.11
N LEU A 260 -8.19 6.14 -9.25
CA LEU A 260 -9.31 5.35 -8.72
C LEU A 260 -9.19 5.14 -7.21
N THR A 261 -7.98 5.05 -6.65
CA THR A 261 -7.79 5.11 -5.19
C THR A 261 -8.20 6.48 -4.64
N ILE A 262 -7.79 7.59 -5.29
CA ILE A 262 -8.22 8.94 -4.90
C ILE A 262 -9.75 9.07 -4.97
N TYR A 263 -10.37 8.55 -6.04
CA TYR A 263 -11.82 8.54 -6.20
C TYR A 263 -12.49 7.78 -5.05
N ALA A 264 -12.07 6.55 -4.76
CA ALA A 264 -12.63 5.71 -3.71
C ALA A 264 -12.59 6.40 -2.34
N ILE A 265 -11.43 6.91 -1.93
CA ILE A 265 -11.28 7.53 -0.60
C ILE A 265 -11.96 8.89 -0.48
N LYS A 266 -12.29 9.56 -1.58
CA LYS A 266 -13.15 10.75 -1.57
C LYS A 266 -14.61 10.40 -1.45
N GLU A 267 -15.09 9.45 -2.26
CA GLU A 267 -16.50 9.05 -2.29
C GLU A 267 -16.94 8.35 -1.00
N LEU A 268 -16.04 7.55 -0.40
CA LEU A 268 -16.29 6.80 0.83
C LEU A 268 -15.93 7.59 2.11
N ASN A 269 -15.66 8.90 2.00
CA ASN A 269 -15.38 9.78 3.13
C ASN A 269 -16.66 10.13 3.93
N LEU A 270 -17.36 9.10 4.40
CA LEU A 270 -18.64 9.19 5.11
C LEU A 270 -18.46 9.22 6.64
N PRO A 271 -19.37 9.82 7.42
CA PRO A 271 -19.18 10.04 8.86
C PRO A 271 -19.00 8.76 9.70
N ASN A 272 -19.56 7.64 9.24
CA ASN A 272 -19.49 6.34 9.91
C ASN A 272 -18.34 5.45 9.41
N VAL A 273 -17.53 5.92 8.46
CA VAL A 273 -16.45 5.15 7.82
C VAL A 273 -15.09 5.55 8.38
N SER A 274 -14.17 4.58 8.48
CA SER A 274 -12.73 4.81 8.65
C SER A 274 -11.95 3.97 7.65
N MET A 275 -11.02 4.58 6.92
CA MET A 275 -10.26 3.94 5.84
C MET A 275 -8.78 3.84 6.16
N TYR A 276 -8.21 2.70 5.80
CA TYR A 276 -6.77 2.42 5.82
C TYR A 276 -6.34 1.95 4.43
N LEU A 277 -5.41 2.67 3.80
CA LEU A 277 -4.89 2.28 2.47
C LEU A 277 -3.84 1.19 2.65
N ASP A 278 -3.84 0.17 1.79
CA ASP A 278 -2.82 -0.86 1.86
C ASP A 278 -1.42 -0.31 1.57
N ALA A 279 -0.49 -0.67 2.44
CA ALA A 279 0.91 -0.26 2.39
C ALA A 279 1.88 -1.44 2.34
N GLY A 280 1.46 -2.56 1.75
CA GLY A 280 2.27 -3.77 1.67
C GLY A 280 2.72 -4.23 3.06
N HIS A 281 4.02 -4.51 3.23
CA HIS A 281 4.58 -4.99 4.49
C HIS A 281 6.07 -4.63 4.62
N GLY A 282 6.65 -4.88 5.79
CA GLY A 282 8.06 -4.55 6.10
C GLY A 282 9.06 -5.22 5.16
N GLY A 283 8.70 -6.37 4.58
CA GLY A 283 9.49 -7.09 3.59
C GLY A 283 9.42 -6.54 2.17
N TRP A 284 8.56 -5.56 1.93
CA TRP A 284 8.35 -4.97 0.61
C TRP A 284 8.66 -3.48 0.62
N LEU A 285 7.83 -2.67 1.29
CA LEU A 285 8.03 -1.22 1.36
C LEU A 285 8.90 -0.82 2.55
N GLY A 286 9.12 -1.72 3.51
CA GLY A 286 9.97 -1.46 4.68
C GLY A 286 11.47 -1.44 4.37
N TRP A 287 11.91 -1.86 3.19
CA TRP A 287 13.32 -1.74 2.81
C TRP A 287 13.78 -0.28 2.78
N PRO A 288 15.02 0.03 3.24
CA PRO A 288 15.51 1.41 3.30
C PRO A 288 15.44 2.17 1.95
N ALA A 289 15.61 1.46 0.83
CA ALA A 289 15.50 2.05 -0.51
C ALA A 289 14.05 2.38 -0.93
N ASN A 290 13.07 1.66 -0.37
CA ASN A 290 11.67 1.73 -0.80
C ASN A 290 10.81 2.62 0.10
N ILE A 291 11.14 2.71 1.39
CA ILE A 291 10.27 3.35 2.39
C ILE A 291 10.13 4.87 2.19
N GLY A 292 11.17 5.54 1.68
CA GLY A 292 11.12 6.96 1.31
C GLY A 292 10.23 7.23 0.08
N PRO A 293 10.45 6.56 -1.05
CA PRO A 293 9.55 6.61 -2.21
C PRO A 293 8.09 6.26 -1.87
N ALA A 294 7.87 5.24 -1.03
CA ALA A 294 6.55 4.92 -0.53
C ALA A 294 5.92 6.11 0.22
N ALA A 295 6.65 6.75 1.14
CA ALA A 295 6.11 7.85 1.95
C ALA A 295 5.63 9.00 1.07
N LYS A 296 6.39 9.31 0.02
CA LYS A 296 6.02 10.31 -0.99
C LYS A 296 4.74 9.94 -1.71
N LEU A 297 4.63 8.71 -2.21
CA LEU A 297 3.43 8.25 -2.93
C LEU A 297 2.18 8.31 -2.04
N TYR A 298 2.21 7.70 -0.86
CA TYR A 298 1.03 7.63 0.01
C TYR A 298 0.61 9.02 0.52
N ALA A 299 1.57 9.87 0.91
CA ALA A 299 1.26 11.25 1.29
C ALA A 299 0.71 12.05 0.11
N GLN A 300 1.19 11.83 -1.12
CA GLN A 300 0.68 12.48 -2.31
C GLN A 300 -0.77 12.07 -2.60
N ILE A 301 -1.09 10.77 -2.58
CA ILE A 301 -2.47 10.27 -2.71
C ILE A 301 -3.40 10.91 -1.67
N TYR A 302 -2.96 10.97 -0.41
CA TYR A 302 -3.74 11.61 0.66
C TYR A 302 -3.96 13.11 0.41
N LYS A 303 -2.93 13.83 -0.04
CA LYS A 303 -3.01 15.26 -0.39
C LYS A 303 -3.94 15.51 -1.58
N ASP A 304 -3.80 14.74 -2.65
CA ASP A 304 -4.59 14.89 -3.88
C ASP A 304 -6.06 14.53 -3.69
N ALA A 305 -6.35 13.64 -2.73
CA ALA A 305 -7.71 13.38 -2.28
C ALA A 305 -8.31 14.51 -1.43
N GLY A 306 -7.54 15.56 -1.11
CA GLY A 306 -8.00 16.67 -0.26
C GLY A 306 -7.94 16.37 1.24
N LYS A 307 -7.05 15.45 1.65
CA LYS A 307 -6.86 15.01 3.04
C LYS A 307 -8.18 14.56 3.72
N PRO A 308 -8.91 13.57 3.15
CA PRO A 308 -10.22 13.21 3.67
C PRO A 308 -10.14 12.79 5.15
N SER A 309 -11.03 13.31 5.98
CA SER A 309 -10.97 13.12 7.44
C SER A 309 -11.23 11.69 7.91
N ARG A 310 -11.76 10.84 7.02
CA ARG A 310 -12.02 9.42 7.25
C ARG A 310 -10.89 8.53 6.77
N VAL A 311 -9.89 9.07 6.07
CA VAL A 311 -8.64 8.35 5.80
C VAL A 311 -7.76 8.45 7.04
N ARG A 312 -7.80 7.38 7.85
CA ARG A 312 -7.13 7.31 9.15
C ARG A 312 -5.64 7.01 9.01
N GLY A 313 -5.29 6.18 8.03
CA GLY A 313 -3.91 5.87 7.74
C GLY A 313 -3.74 4.69 6.82
N LEU A 314 -2.90 3.74 7.22
CA LEU A 314 -2.45 2.63 6.36
C LEU A 314 -2.71 1.28 7.03
N VAL A 315 -2.89 0.23 6.22
CA VAL A 315 -2.83 -1.16 6.70
C VAL A 315 -1.55 -1.80 6.20
N THR A 316 -0.92 -2.64 7.03
CA THR A 316 0.25 -3.42 6.62
C THR A 316 0.05 -4.91 6.88
N ASN A 317 0.89 -5.71 6.21
CA ASN A 317 0.93 -7.16 6.29
C ASN A 317 -0.32 -7.89 5.75
N VAL A 318 -1.20 -7.21 5.01
CA VAL A 318 -2.41 -7.81 4.41
C VAL A 318 -2.02 -9.04 3.60
N SER A 319 -2.63 -10.18 3.91
CA SER A 319 -2.36 -11.45 3.25
C SER A 319 -0.90 -11.92 3.35
N ASN A 320 -0.08 -11.38 4.23
CA ASN A 320 1.30 -11.79 4.41
C ASN A 320 1.50 -12.41 5.81
N TYR A 321 2.75 -12.64 6.22
CA TYR A 321 3.09 -13.50 7.35
C TYR A 321 4.08 -12.86 8.33
N ASN A 322 4.43 -11.58 8.16
CA ASN A 322 5.38 -10.92 9.05
C ASN A 322 4.85 -10.89 10.49
N GLY A 323 5.74 -11.16 11.45
CA GLY A 323 5.44 -10.96 12.86
C GLY A 323 5.34 -9.48 13.22
N TRP A 324 4.60 -9.16 14.28
CA TRP A 324 4.49 -7.79 14.78
C TRP A 324 5.80 -7.26 15.38
N LYS A 325 6.34 -7.94 16.39
CA LYS A 325 7.51 -7.50 17.15
C LYS A 325 8.37 -8.71 17.49
N LEU A 326 9.41 -8.95 16.71
CA LEU A 326 10.22 -10.16 16.80
C LEU A 326 11.46 -9.94 17.66
N SER A 327 11.70 -10.87 18.59
CA SER A 327 12.96 -10.93 19.35
C SER A 327 14.12 -11.47 18.53
N THR A 328 13.83 -12.32 17.54
CA THR A 328 14.82 -12.93 16.65
C THR A 328 14.43 -12.64 15.21
N LYS A 329 15.39 -12.13 14.43
CA LYS A 329 15.21 -11.84 13.01
C LYS A 329 15.16 -13.17 12.22
N PRO A 330 14.09 -13.44 11.44
CA PRO A 330 14.06 -14.59 10.53
C PRO A 330 15.12 -14.46 9.43
N ASP A 331 15.76 -15.57 9.04
CA ASP A 331 16.87 -15.54 8.08
C ASP A 331 16.45 -14.99 6.70
N TYR A 332 15.24 -15.31 6.26
CA TYR A 332 14.70 -14.87 4.96
C TYR A 332 14.43 -13.36 4.87
N THR A 333 14.51 -12.60 5.97
CA THR A 333 14.43 -11.13 5.92
C THR A 333 15.78 -10.48 5.60
N GLU A 334 16.82 -11.29 5.42
CA GLU A 334 18.16 -10.89 4.98
C GLU A 334 18.72 -9.68 5.76
N SER A 335 19.16 -8.63 5.05
CA SER A 335 19.75 -7.42 5.63
C SER A 335 18.73 -6.35 6.00
N ASN A 336 17.43 -6.58 5.76
CA ASN A 336 16.39 -5.58 6.03
C ASN A 336 16.34 -5.24 7.53
N PRO A 337 16.59 -3.99 7.94
CA PRO A 337 16.50 -3.60 9.34
C PRO A 337 15.04 -3.61 9.85
N ASN A 338 14.07 -3.49 8.95
CA ASN A 338 12.64 -3.47 9.24
C ASN A 338 12.02 -4.86 9.04
N TYR A 339 12.62 -5.85 9.69
CA TYR A 339 12.28 -7.28 9.53
C TYR A 339 10.97 -7.71 10.23
N ASP A 340 10.31 -6.79 10.94
CA ASP A 340 8.98 -6.98 11.52
C ASP A 340 8.12 -5.73 11.31
N GLU A 341 6.82 -5.86 11.51
CA GLU A 341 5.87 -4.79 11.18
C GLU A 341 5.97 -3.60 12.14
N GLN A 342 6.29 -3.82 13.42
CA GLN A 342 6.50 -2.73 14.36
C GLN A 342 7.66 -1.84 13.89
N ARG A 343 8.79 -2.43 13.50
CA ARG A 343 9.94 -1.67 12.96
C ARG A 343 9.57 -0.93 11.70
N TYR A 344 8.87 -1.59 10.78
CA TYR A 344 8.42 -0.98 9.54
C TYR A 344 7.56 0.27 9.82
N ILE A 345 6.48 0.16 10.60
CA ILE A 345 5.61 1.32 10.81
C ILE A 345 6.31 2.46 11.58
N ASN A 346 7.21 2.13 12.51
CA ASN A 346 7.98 3.14 13.26
C ASN A 346 9.04 3.84 12.40
N ALA A 347 9.57 3.16 11.37
CA ALA A 347 10.42 3.79 10.36
C ALA A 347 9.59 4.60 9.34
N PHE A 348 8.35 4.19 9.07
CA PHE A 348 7.54 4.75 8.00
C PHE A 348 6.79 6.04 8.40
N ALA A 349 6.16 6.05 9.59
CA ALA A 349 5.37 7.19 10.07
C ALA A 349 6.13 8.53 10.06
N PRO A 350 7.40 8.62 10.53
CA PRO A 350 8.15 9.87 10.49
C PRO A 350 8.35 10.42 9.08
N LEU A 351 8.50 9.54 8.07
CA LEU A 351 8.65 9.94 6.67
C LEU A 351 7.32 10.46 6.10
N LEU A 352 6.20 9.81 6.42
CA LEU A 352 4.86 10.30 6.06
C LEU A 352 4.57 11.67 6.69
N ALA A 353 5.02 11.88 7.94
CA ALA A 353 4.90 13.17 8.61
C ALA A 353 5.70 14.27 7.89
N GLN A 354 6.93 13.97 7.43
CA GLN A 354 7.74 14.90 6.63
C GLN A 354 7.07 15.28 5.31
N GLU A 355 6.32 14.35 4.71
CA GLU A 355 5.57 14.57 3.46
C GLU A 355 4.19 15.22 3.66
N GLY A 356 3.84 15.56 4.91
CA GLY A 356 2.65 16.35 5.28
C GLY A 356 1.46 15.54 5.82
N TRP A 357 1.67 14.28 6.21
CA TRP A 357 0.68 13.39 6.84
C TRP A 357 1.13 12.95 8.24
N SER A 358 1.09 13.88 9.20
CA SER A 358 1.67 13.70 10.54
C SER A 358 0.83 12.91 11.55
N ASN A 359 -0.46 12.69 11.25
CA ASN A 359 -1.40 11.99 12.12
C ASN A 359 -1.75 10.58 11.63
N VAL A 360 -0.95 10.01 10.72
CA VAL A 360 -1.13 8.66 10.19
C VAL A 360 -1.13 7.63 11.33
N LYS A 361 -2.04 6.66 11.23
CA LYS A 361 -2.09 5.46 12.08
C LYS A 361 -2.08 4.19 11.23
N PHE A 362 -1.84 3.07 11.89
CA PHE A 362 -1.71 1.78 11.24
C PHE A 362 -2.68 0.77 11.83
N ILE A 363 -3.17 -0.13 11.00
CA ILE A 363 -3.65 -1.44 11.43
C ILE A 363 -2.75 -2.50 10.80
N VAL A 364 -2.57 -3.63 11.49
CA VAL A 364 -1.60 -4.64 11.07
C VAL A 364 -2.27 -6.00 11.03
N ASP A 365 -2.28 -6.63 9.86
CA ASP A 365 -2.78 -7.99 9.71
C ASP A 365 -1.86 -8.95 10.48
N GLN A 366 -2.41 -9.76 11.35
CA GLN A 366 -1.71 -10.83 12.08
C GLN A 366 -2.43 -12.17 11.93
N GLY A 367 -3.36 -12.29 10.97
CA GLY A 367 -4.18 -13.47 10.74
C GLY A 367 -3.37 -14.76 10.55
N ARG A 368 -2.18 -14.66 9.96
CA ARG A 368 -1.32 -15.83 9.65
C ARG A 368 0.10 -15.72 10.21
N SER A 369 0.31 -14.85 11.18
CA SER A 369 1.63 -14.48 11.70
C SER A 369 2.03 -15.14 13.02
N GLY A 370 1.28 -16.13 13.51
CA GLY A 370 1.48 -16.70 14.85
C GLY A 370 2.78 -17.47 15.02
N LYS A 371 3.19 -18.24 14.01
CA LYS A 371 4.44 -19.00 14.02
C LYS A 371 5.55 -18.23 13.33
N GLN A 372 6.61 -17.93 14.09
CA GLN A 372 7.79 -17.18 13.65
C GLN A 372 9.06 -17.91 14.10
N PRO A 373 10.09 -18.05 13.24
CA PRO A 373 10.03 -17.79 11.79
C PRO A 373 8.99 -18.70 11.09
N THR A 374 8.49 -18.22 9.96
CA THR A 374 7.61 -19.02 9.09
C THR A 374 8.40 -20.14 8.41
N GLY A 375 7.76 -20.93 7.56
CA GLY A 375 8.45 -21.90 6.69
C GLY A 375 8.92 -21.33 5.36
N GLN A 376 8.84 -20.01 5.16
CA GLN A 376 9.26 -19.36 3.92
C GLN A 376 10.77 -19.52 3.70
N LYS A 377 11.18 -19.72 2.44
CA LYS A 377 12.59 -19.75 2.02
C LYS A 377 13.09 -18.35 1.65
N ALA A 378 12.23 -17.52 1.08
CA ALA A 378 12.48 -16.11 0.82
C ALA A 378 11.29 -15.24 1.28
N GLN A 379 11.55 -13.98 1.65
CA GLN A 379 10.50 -13.08 2.14
C GLN A 379 9.41 -12.77 1.08
N GLY A 380 9.76 -12.92 -0.21
CA GLY A 380 8.83 -12.77 -1.33
C GLY A 380 7.94 -13.99 -1.58
N ASP A 381 8.13 -15.11 -0.87
CA ASP A 381 7.34 -16.33 -1.07
C ASP A 381 5.98 -16.19 -0.36
N TRP A 382 5.01 -15.58 -1.04
CA TRP A 382 3.74 -15.12 -0.46
C TRP A 382 2.60 -16.14 -0.54
N CYS A 383 2.67 -17.15 -1.41
CA CYS A 383 1.51 -17.99 -1.71
C CYS A 383 1.45 -19.25 -0.82
N ASN A 384 0.39 -19.39 -0.03
CA ASN A 384 0.09 -20.55 0.79
C ASN A 384 1.31 -21.04 1.60
N ALA A 385 2.08 -20.13 2.21
CA ALA A 385 3.37 -20.46 2.83
C ALA A 385 3.22 -21.51 3.95
N LYS A 386 4.09 -22.52 3.92
CA LYS A 386 4.17 -23.58 4.94
C LYS A 386 4.65 -23.04 6.27
N GLY A 387 4.34 -23.76 7.34
CA GLY A 387 4.86 -23.48 8.67
C GLY A 387 4.43 -22.12 9.22
N THR A 388 3.24 -21.66 8.84
CA THR A 388 2.54 -20.47 9.38
C THR A 388 1.46 -20.90 10.37
N GLY A 389 0.97 -19.95 11.18
CA GLY A 389 0.01 -20.20 12.26
C GLY A 389 -0.95 -19.02 12.44
N PHE A 390 -2.18 -19.25 12.92
CA PHE A 390 -3.05 -18.14 13.32
C PHE A 390 -2.37 -17.28 14.39
N GLY A 391 -2.30 -15.96 14.19
CA GLY A 391 -1.53 -15.06 15.06
C GLY A 391 -2.35 -14.35 16.13
N LEU A 392 -1.81 -13.22 16.61
CA LEU A 392 -2.45 -12.37 17.60
C LEU A 392 -3.90 -12.09 17.20
N ARG A 393 -4.83 -12.22 18.15
CA ARG A 393 -6.25 -11.94 17.90
C ARG A 393 -6.46 -10.43 17.71
N PRO A 394 -7.48 -10.03 16.93
CA PRO A 394 -7.79 -8.61 16.74
C PRO A 394 -7.92 -7.87 18.08
N SER A 395 -7.18 -6.77 18.25
CA SER A 395 -7.14 -6.03 19.51
C SER A 395 -6.54 -4.63 19.34
N THR A 396 -7.04 -3.67 20.12
CA THR A 396 -6.44 -2.32 20.27
C THR A 396 -5.25 -2.29 21.23
N ASN A 397 -4.99 -3.39 21.95
CA ASN A 397 -3.86 -3.48 22.90
C ASN A 397 -2.56 -3.80 22.16
N THR A 398 -2.14 -2.90 21.28
CA THR A 398 -0.99 -3.08 20.38
C THR A 398 0.35 -2.82 21.08
N GLY A 399 0.33 -2.01 22.15
CA GLY A 399 1.53 -1.55 22.84
C GLY A 399 2.34 -0.51 22.04
N ASP A 400 1.78 0.02 20.94
CA ASP A 400 2.43 1.02 20.09
C ASP A 400 1.42 2.11 19.70
N ALA A 401 1.78 3.37 19.92
CA ALA A 401 0.89 4.50 19.67
C ALA A 401 0.57 4.72 18.18
N LEU A 402 1.35 4.15 17.26
CA LEU A 402 1.10 4.22 15.82
C LEU A 402 0.08 3.18 15.36
N ALA A 403 -0.05 2.04 16.05
CA ALA A 403 -0.95 0.97 15.68
C ALA A 403 -2.29 1.09 16.42
N ASP A 404 -3.36 1.43 15.67
CA ASP A 404 -4.72 1.48 16.18
C ASP A 404 -5.22 0.07 16.59
N ALA A 405 -4.88 -0.97 15.83
CA ALA A 405 -5.27 -2.35 16.15
C ALA A 405 -4.40 -3.41 15.43
N PHE A 406 -4.28 -4.58 16.06
CA PHE A 406 -4.08 -5.83 15.33
C PHE A 406 -5.41 -6.26 14.73
N VAL A 407 -5.35 -6.80 13.52
CA VAL A 407 -6.53 -7.23 12.76
C VAL A 407 -6.24 -8.55 12.04
N TRP A 408 -7.29 -9.24 11.59
CA TRP A 408 -7.19 -10.35 10.65
C TRP A 408 -7.82 -9.92 9.34
N VAL A 409 -6.99 -9.48 8.38
CA VAL A 409 -7.51 -8.99 7.10
C VAL A 409 -7.75 -10.16 6.16
N LYS A 410 -6.71 -10.95 5.86
CA LYS A 410 -6.87 -12.20 5.10
C LYS A 410 -7.48 -13.30 5.98
N PRO A 411 -8.65 -13.87 5.64
CA PRO A 411 -9.22 -14.99 6.37
C PRO A 411 -8.37 -16.24 6.14
N GLY A 412 -7.70 -16.72 7.19
CA GLY A 412 -6.81 -17.87 7.09
C GLY A 412 -7.58 -19.16 6.81
N GLY A 413 -7.24 -19.86 5.73
CA GLY A 413 -7.97 -21.05 5.28
C GLY A 413 -8.51 -20.87 3.87
N GLU A 414 -8.82 -19.64 3.45
CA GLU A 414 -8.99 -19.32 2.04
C GLU A 414 -7.63 -19.33 1.33
N SER A 415 -7.52 -20.03 0.20
CA SER A 415 -6.26 -20.15 -0.53
C SER A 415 -5.80 -18.81 -1.11
N ASP A 416 -4.49 -18.64 -1.21
CA ASP A 416 -3.86 -17.52 -1.93
C ASP A 416 -3.78 -17.77 -3.45
N GLY A 417 -3.89 -19.03 -3.89
CA GLY A 417 -3.76 -19.39 -5.31
C GLY A 417 -3.51 -20.88 -5.55
N THR A 418 -3.85 -21.34 -6.76
CA THR A 418 -3.76 -22.76 -7.14
C THR A 418 -2.32 -23.20 -7.37
N SER A 419 -2.00 -24.43 -6.96
CA SER A 419 -0.73 -25.07 -7.28
C SER A 419 -0.79 -25.91 -8.57
N ASP A 420 -1.94 -25.97 -9.24
CA ASP A 420 -2.10 -26.66 -10.52
C ASP A 420 -1.49 -25.82 -11.65
N THR A 421 -0.36 -26.27 -12.18
CA THR A 421 0.37 -25.59 -13.26
C THR A 421 -0.40 -25.50 -14.58
N SER A 422 -1.49 -26.28 -14.72
CA SER A 422 -2.36 -26.25 -15.90
C SER A 422 -3.53 -25.26 -15.77
N ALA A 423 -3.78 -24.74 -14.56
CA ALA A 423 -4.87 -23.80 -14.33
C ALA A 423 -4.58 -22.45 -15.00
N ALA A 424 -5.64 -21.83 -15.54
CA ALA A 424 -5.53 -20.54 -16.23
C ALA A 424 -5.00 -19.40 -15.34
N ARG A 425 -5.16 -19.54 -14.01
CA ARG A 425 -4.72 -18.57 -13.00
C ARG A 425 -3.57 -19.07 -12.13
N TYR A 426 -2.78 -20.01 -12.63
CA TYR A 426 -1.59 -20.45 -11.93
C TYR A 426 -0.59 -19.29 -11.75
N ASP A 427 -0.15 -19.07 -10.51
CA ASP A 427 0.99 -18.22 -10.19
C ASP A 427 2.17 -19.07 -9.72
N TYR A 428 3.36 -18.80 -10.23
CA TYR A 428 4.54 -19.61 -9.95
C TYR A 428 4.93 -19.62 -8.47
N HIS A 429 4.58 -18.59 -7.69
CA HIS A 429 4.83 -18.58 -6.25
C HIS A 429 4.06 -19.70 -5.54
N CYS A 430 2.87 -20.04 -6.02
CA CYS A 430 2.06 -21.15 -5.50
C CYS A 430 2.63 -22.53 -5.86
N GLY A 431 3.62 -22.57 -6.77
CA GLY A 431 4.40 -23.76 -7.14
C GLY A 431 5.66 -24.00 -6.29
N LEU A 432 6.15 -23.01 -5.53
CA LEU A 432 7.44 -23.07 -4.83
C LEU A 432 7.47 -24.09 -3.68
N ASP A 433 8.63 -24.67 -3.37
CA ASP A 433 8.75 -25.76 -2.38
C ASP A 433 8.13 -25.48 -1.01
N ASP A 434 8.11 -24.22 -0.60
CA ASP A 434 7.57 -23.74 0.67
C ASP A 434 6.11 -23.30 0.60
N ALA A 435 5.46 -23.35 -0.57
CA ALA A 435 4.01 -23.25 -0.70
C ALA A 435 3.36 -24.62 -0.42
N LEU A 436 2.31 -24.66 0.41
CA LEU A 436 1.55 -25.88 0.72
C LEU A 436 0.76 -26.35 -0.50
N LYS A 437 0.77 -27.66 -0.78
CA LYS A 437 0.18 -28.28 -1.99
C LYS A 437 -0.49 -29.62 -1.67
N PRO A 438 -1.46 -30.07 -2.49
CA PRO A 438 -2.08 -29.32 -3.59
C PRO A 438 -2.98 -28.20 -3.06
N ALA A 439 -2.87 -27.00 -3.63
CA ALA A 439 -3.66 -25.83 -3.27
C ALA A 439 -4.77 -25.58 -4.32
N PRO A 440 -5.99 -25.24 -3.91
CA PRO A 440 -7.09 -24.93 -4.82
C PRO A 440 -6.99 -23.48 -5.33
N GLU A 441 -7.97 -23.04 -6.12
CA GLU A 441 -8.03 -21.66 -6.63
C GLU A 441 -8.03 -20.60 -5.50
N ALA A 442 -7.49 -19.41 -5.79
CA ALA A 442 -7.48 -18.30 -4.85
C ALA A 442 -8.90 -17.98 -4.33
N GLY A 443 -9.01 -17.67 -3.04
CA GLY A 443 -10.28 -17.40 -2.36
C GLY A 443 -11.12 -18.63 -2.02
N THR A 444 -10.79 -19.81 -2.55
CA THR A 444 -11.50 -21.05 -2.21
C THR A 444 -10.93 -21.70 -0.95
N TRP A 445 -11.77 -22.48 -0.23
CA TRP A 445 -11.37 -23.12 1.01
C TRP A 445 -10.26 -24.17 0.83
N PHE A 446 -9.15 -23.98 1.56
CA PHE A 446 -8.00 -24.87 1.61
C PHE A 446 -7.86 -25.51 3.00
N GLN A 447 -8.54 -26.65 3.17
CA GLN A 447 -8.61 -27.36 4.45
C GLN A 447 -7.24 -27.65 5.09
N ALA A 448 -6.28 -28.19 4.33
CA ALA A 448 -4.97 -28.55 4.88
C ALA A 448 -4.21 -27.31 5.36
N TYR A 449 -4.43 -26.15 4.73
CA TYR A 449 -3.83 -24.89 5.16
C TYR A 449 -4.48 -24.35 6.43
N PHE A 450 -5.82 -24.41 6.53
CA PHE A 450 -6.53 -24.07 7.77
C PHE A 450 -6.05 -24.91 8.95
N GLU A 451 -5.87 -26.23 8.75
CA GLU A 451 -5.32 -27.14 9.75
C GLU A 451 -3.90 -26.76 10.17
N GLN A 452 -3.02 -26.43 9.22
CA GLN A 452 -1.68 -25.92 9.52
C GLN A 452 -1.75 -24.65 10.38
N LEU A 453 -2.64 -23.71 10.03
CA LEU A 453 -2.79 -22.47 10.79
C LEU A 453 -3.28 -22.72 12.21
N LEU A 454 -4.22 -23.66 12.38
CA LEU A 454 -4.80 -24.04 13.67
C LEU A 454 -3.76 -24.70 14.58
N ASP A 455 -3.01 -25.67 14.05
CA ASP A 455 -2.02 -26.43 14.83
C ASP A 455 -0.83 -25.56 15.24
N ASN A 456 -0.47 -24.56 14.43
CA ASN A 456 0.60 -23.61 14.70
C ASN A 456 0.11 -22.30 15.34
N ALA A 457 -1.16 -22.23 15.77
CA ALA A 457 -1.74 -21.00 16.29
C ALA A 457 -0.99 -20.50 17.53
N ASN A 458 -0.67 -19.21 17.55
CA ASN A 458 -0.01 -18.54 18.66
C ASN A 458 -0.58 -17.13 18.86
N PRO A 459 -1.36 -16.90 19.93
CA PRO A 459 -1.73 -17.85 20.99
C PRO A 459 -2.56 -19.04 20.49
N SER A 460 -2.45 -20.20 21.16
CA SER A 460 -3.17 -21.44 20.81
C SER A 460 -4.69 -21.29 20.94
N PHE A 461 -5.45 -22.01 20.10
CA PHE A 461 -6.89 -22.27 20.30
C PHE A 461 -7.20 -23.61 20.99
N LEU A 462 -6.21 -24.53 20.95
CA LEU A 462 -6.22 -25.86 21.58
C LEU A 462 -6.02 -25.77 23.08
#